data_AF-A0A1C6BCY6-F1
#
_entry.id   AF-A0A1C6BCY6-F1
#
_cell.length_a   1.000
_cell.length_b   1.000
_cell.length_c   1.000
_cell.angle_alpha   90.00
_cell.angle_beta   90.00
_cell.angle_gamma   90.00
#
_symmetry.space_group_name_H-M   'P 1'
#
loop_
_entity.id
_entity.type
_entity.pdbx_description
1 polymer ?
#
loop_
_entity_poly.entity_id
_entity_poly.type
_entity_poly.pdbx_seq_one_letter_code
_entity_poly.pdbx_strand_id
1 'polypeptide(L)'
;MNSKAKINEWTSALGYDGEEVHVGDWVKTKMYKGYYRIVGFEPFYHTVDRPSVNIRRGEFVGVQVKMEQVFTATMKLKLGIEIMAIEWVQKISDEKRVEIETFWKEHPKEREKYEKFVVGKELGNEWWDYSWYPDEVEYWKEEILKNSKKFTHEQFLAWLRKTNKACCEFYEDKKLKGKKNQYYITIDLIDEDIEVGKTPMFHNPRILFGK
;
A
#
# COMPACT_ATOMS: atom_id res chain seq x y z
N MET A 1 -11.52 -19.01 15.40
CA MET A 1 -12.40 -19.34 14.25
C MET A 1 -11.45 -19.64 13.09
N ASN A 2 -11.29 -20.91 12.70
CA ASN A 2 -10.32 -21.30 11.68
C ASN A 2 -10.82 -20.90 10.29
N SER A 3 -10.39 -19.74 9.81
CA SER A 3 -10.57 -19.31 8.43
C SER A 3 -9.80 -20.27 7.50
N LYS A 4 -10.51 -21.23 6.92
CA LYS A 4 -10.02 -22.06 5.80
C LYS A 4 -10.15 -21.26 4.50
N ALA A 5 -9.43 -20.15 4.38
CA ALA A 5 -9.26 -19.52 3.08
C ALA A 5 -8.36 -20.43 2.24
N LYS A 6 -8.95 -21.11 1.25
CA LYS A 6 -8.19 -21.71 0.14
C LYS A 6 -7.75 -20.55 -0.74
N ILE A 7 -6.49 -20.13 -0.58
CA ILE A 7 -5.90 -19.03 -1.35
C ILE A 7 -5.59 -19.56 -2.77
N ASN A 8 -6.39 -19.13 -3.75
CA ASN A 8 -6.08 -19.31 -5.17
C ASN A 8 -5.15 -18.17 -5.61
N GLU A 9 -3.84 -18.41 -5.52
CA GLU A 9 -2.77 -17.57 -6.11
C GLU A 9 -2.82 -16.06 -5.76
N TRP A 10 -3.54 -15.67 -4.70
CA TRP A 10 -3.77 -14.25 -4.34
C TRP A 10 -4.35 -13.40 -5.48
N THR A 11 -5.24 -13.98 -6.29
CA THR A 11 -5.88 -13.30 -7.43
C THR A 11 -7.34 -12.88 -7.18
N SER A 12 -7.99 -13.46 -6.16
CA SER A 12 -9.33 -13.08 -5.70
C SER A 12 -9.49 -13.25 -4.18
N ALA A 13 -10.49 -12.56 -3.62
CA ALA A 13 -10.90 -12.71 -2.23
C ALA A 13 -12.39 -12.34 -2.05
N LEU A 14 -13.00 -12.85 -0.97
CA LEU A 14 -14.36 -12.45 -0.60
C LEU A 14 -14.31 -11.10 0.11
N GLY A 15 -14.87 -10.09 -0.55
CA GLY A 15 -15.07 -8.74 -0.07
C GLY A 15 -16.26 -8.60 0.86
N TYR A 16 -16.80 -7.40 0.89
CA TYR A 16 -17.95 -7.05 1.69
C TYR A 16 -19.19 -7.89 1.34
N ASP A 17 -19.97 -8.28 2.35
CA ASP A 17 -21.15 -9.16 2.24
C ASP A 17 -20.90 -10.49 1.49
N GLY A 18 -19.64 -10.94 1.44
CA GLY A 18 -19.25 -12.19 0.76
C GLY A 18 -19.16 -12.07 -0.76
N GLU A 19 -19.17 -10.86 -1.32
CA GLU A 19 -18.98 -10.63 -2.75
C GLU A 19 -17.53 -10.93 -3.17
N GLU A 20 -17.32 -11.83 -4.12
CA GLU A 20 -15.99 -12.11 -4.64
C GLU A 20 -15.48 -10.96 -5.52
N VAL A 21 -14.27 -10.47 -5.23
CA VAL A 21 -13.56 -9.44 -6.00
C VAL A 21 -12.22 -9.97 -6.51
N HIS A 22 -11.79 -9.46 -7.66
CA HIS A 22 -10.58 -9.92 -8.35
C HIS A 22 -9.57 -8.78 -8.58
N VAL A 23 -8.31 -9.15 -8.84
CA VAL A 23 -7.34 -8.19 -9.39
C VAL A 23 -7.89 -7.61 -10.68
N GLY A 24 -7.85 -6.27 -10.79
CA GLY A 24 -8.50 -5.58 -11.89
C GLY A 24 -10.02 -5.50 -11.76
N ASP A 25 -10.60 -5.61 -10.57
CA ASP A 25 -11.96 -5.10 -10.35
C ASP A 25 -11.92 -3.59 -10.01
N TRP A 26 -12.97 -2.88 -10.42
CA TRP A 26 -13.28 -1.55 -9.91
C TRP A 26 -14.10 -1.67 -8.64
N VAL A 27 -13.67 -0.95 -7.60
CA VAL A 27 -14.27 -1.02 -6.28
C VAL A 27 -14.39 0.36 -5.63
N LYS A 28 -15.25 0.42 -4.62
CA LYS A 28 -15.35 1.52 -3.65
C LYS A 28 -15.11 0.95 -2.25
N THR A 29 -14.80 1.83 -1.30
CA THR A 29 -14.57 1.42 0.09
C THR A 29 -15.61 2.03 1.01
N LYS A 30 -15.86 1.38 2.15
CA LYS A 30 -16.78 1.90 3.18
C LYS A 30 -16.24 3.11 3.94
N MET A 31 -14.91 3.24 4.03
CA MET A 31 -14.25 4.23 4.89
C MET A 31 -13.83 5.49 4.13
N TYR A 32 -13.40 5.34 2.87
CA TYR A 32 -12.87 6.43 2.07
C TYR A 32 -13.65 6.60 0.78
N LYS A 33 -14.01 7.85 0.48
CA LYS A 33 -14.76 8.17 -0.73
C LYS A 33 -13.82 8.18 -1.94
N GLY A 34 -14.23 7.46 -2.99
CA GLY A 34 -13.50 7.39 -4.25
C GLY A 34 -13.76 6.09 -4.98
N TYR A 35 -13.10 5.93 -6.12
CA TYR A 35 -13.12 4.70 -6.90
C TYR A 35 -11.70 4.21 -7.13
N TYR A 36 -11.55 2.92 -6.95
CA TYR A 36 -10.26 2.26 -6.82
C TYR A 36 -10.19 1.07 -7.77
N ARG A 37 -8.98 0.76 -8.22
CA ARG A 37 -8.67 -0.43 -9.01
C ARG A 37 -7.89 -1.40 -8.13
N ILE A 38 -8.35 -2.64 -8.00
CA ILE A 38 -7.60 -3.67 -7.26
C ILE A 38 -6.35 -4.03 -8.07
N VAL A 39 -5.19 -4.04 -7.39
CA VAL A 39 -3.92 -4.45 -8.00
C VAL A 39 -3.29 -5.67 -7.34
N GLY A 40 -3.72 -6.05 -6.14
CA GLY A 40 -3.23 -7.25 -5.48
C GLY A 40 -3.94 -7.54 -4.17
N PHE A 41 -3.70 -8.75 -3.66
CA PHE A 41 -4.14 -9.20 -2.36
C PHE A 41 -2.95 -9.75 -1.59
N GLU A 42 -2.95 -9.58 -0.28
CA GLU A 42 -1.89 -10.09 0.57
C GLU A 42 -2.43 -10.55 1.93
N PRO A 43 -1.81 -11.57 2.55
CA PRO A 43 -2.18 -11.99 3.89
C PRO A 43 -1.84 -10.89 4.89
N PHE A 44 -2.72 -10.69 5.86
CA PHE A 44 -2.47 -9.80 6.99
C PHE A 44 -2.24 -10.63 8.25
N TYR A 45 -1.08 -10.39 8.89
CA TYR A 45 -0.68 -11.01 10.14
C TYR A 45 -0.51 -9.95 11.23
N HIS A 46 -0.88 -10.29 12.47
CA HIS A 46 -0.64 -9.36 13.57
C HIS A 46 0.84 -9.32 13.97
N THR A 47 1.39 -8.11 14.09
CA THR A 47 2.81 -7.91 14.46
C THR A 47 3.07 -7.92 15.97
N VAL A 48 2.01 -7.82 16.78
CA VAL A 48 2.05 -7.74 18.24
C VAL A 48 0.92 -8.55 18.87
N ASP A 49 1.10 -8.98 20.12
CA ASP A 49 0.03 -9.61 20.88
C ASP A 49 -1.05 -8.58 21.24
N ARG A 50 -2.32 -8.97 21.14
CA ARG A 50 -3.48 -8.17 21.58
C ARG A 50 -4.38 -9.03 22.48
N PRO A 51 -4.05 -9.15 23.77
CA PRO A 51 -4.79 -10.00 24.71
C PRO A 51 -6.28 -9.63 24.84
N SER A 52 -6.62 -8.34 24.72
CA SER A 52 -8.00 -7.84 24.84
C SER A 52 -8.97 -8.39 23.78
N VAL A 53 -8.44 -8.86 22.65
CA VAL A 53 -9.21 -9.50 21.56
C VAL A 53 -8.71 -10.91 21.26
N ASN A 54 -7.93 -11.50 22.17
CA ASN A 54 -7.36 -12.85 22.09
C ASN A 54 -6.60 -13.14 20.77
N ILE A 55 -5.77 -12.20 20.33
CA ILE A 55 -4.94 -12.31 19.13
C ILE A 55 -3.47 -12.41 19.54
N ARG A 56 -2.73 -13.31 18.91
CA ARG A 56 -1.27 -13.46 19.08
C ARG A 56 -0.51 -12.82 17.92
N ARG A 57 0.73 -12.40 18.17
CA ARG A 57 1.67 -12.05 17.10
C ARG A 57 1.87 -13.24 16.14
N GLY A 58 2.09 -12.95 14.86
CA GLY A 58 2.23 -13.98 13.81
C GLY A 58 0.92 -14.70 13.47
N GLU A 59 -0.20 -14.36 14.11
CA GLU A 59 -1.51 -14.93 13.80
C GLU A 59 -2.08 -14.29 12.53
N PHE A 60 -2.54 -15.14 11.60
CA PHE A 60 -3.27 -14.73 10.41
C PHE A 60 -4.61 -14.14 10.82
N VAL A 61 -4.91 -12.93 10.37
CA VAL A 61 -6.10 -12.19 10.81
C VAL A 61 -7.00 -11.75 9.67
N GLY A 62 -6.54 -11.81 8.43
CA GLY A 62 -7.39 -11.52 7.29
C GLY A 62 -6.61 -11.33 6.00
N VAL A 63 -7.30 -10.83 4.99
CA VAL A 63 -6.71 -10.47 3.70
C VAL A 63 -6.76 -8.95 3.57
N GLN A 64 -5.62 -8.38 3.20
CA GLN A 64 -5.53 -7.01 2.77
C GLN A 64 -5.62 -6.94 1.25
N VAL A 65 -6.21 -5.86 0.77
CA VAL A 65 -6.28 -5.52 -0.65
C VAL A 65 -5.40 -4.31 -0.92
N LYS A 66 -4.57 -4.41 -1.94
CA LYS A 66 -3.80 -3.29 -2.48
C LYS A 66 -4.55 -2.71 -3.65
N MET A 67 -4.77 -1.40 -3.62
CA MET A 67 -5.59 -0.72 -4.62
C MET A 67 -4.98 0.59 -5.06
N GLU A 68 -5.12 0.90 -6.34
CA GLU A 68 -4.87 2.23 -6.88
C GLU A 68 -6.13 3.07 -6.65
N GLN A 69 -6.02 4.18 -5.90
CA GLN A 69 -7.02 5.23 -6.02
C GLN A 69 -6.85 5.86 -7.39
N VAL A 70 -7.95 5.91 -8.15
CA VAL A 70 -7.92 6.50 -9.50
C VAL A 70 -8.84 7.71 -9.57
N PHE A 71 -9.97 7.66 -8.88
CA PHE A 71 -10.95 8.74 -8.89
C PHE A 71 -11.37 9.17 -7.48
N THR A 72 -11.61 10.47 -7.33
CA THR A 72 -12.39 10.98 -6.21
C THR A 72 -13.86 10.58 -6.34
N ALA A 73 -14.65 10.81 -5.29
CA ALA A 73 -16.09 10.56 -5.30
C ALA A 73 -16.84 11.30 -6.43
N THR A 74 -16.30 12.44 -6.86
CA THR A 74 -16.86 13.31 -7.91
C THR A 74 -16.15 13.09 -9.26
N MET A 75 -15.55 11.91 -9.49
CA MET A 75 -14.91 11.55 -10.76
C MET A 75 -13.77 12.48 -11.21
N LYS A 76 -13.03 13.07 -10.26
CA LYS A 76 -11.76 13.74 -10.60
C LYS A 76 -10.62 12.74 -10.51
N LEU A 77 -9.69 12.76 -11.46
CA LEU A 77 -8.50 11.91 -11.40
C LEU A 77 -7.67 12.23 -10.15
N LYS A 78 -7.44 11.22 -9.33
CA LYS A 78 -6.57 11.27 -8.15
C LYS A 78 -5.83 9.94 -8.07
N LEU A 79 -4.55 9.97 -8.42
CA LEU A 79 -3.67 8.81 -8.40
C LEU A 79 -3.03 8.68 -7.02
N GLY A 80 -3.21 7.52 -6.39
CA GLY A 80 -2.65 7.17 -5.10
C GLY A 80 -2.72 5.66 -4.88
N ILE A 81 -2.08 5.16 -3.84
CA ILE A 81 -2.15 3.74 -3.47
C ILE A 81 -2.72 3.64 -2.06
N GLU A 82 -3.63 2.69 -1.87
CA GLU A 82 -4.24 2.39 -0.58
C GLU A 82 -4.12 0.89 -0.27
N ILE A 83 -4.01 0.58 1.02
CA ILE A 83 -4.18 -0.78 1.56
C ILE A 83 -5.35 -0.79 2.52
N MET A 84 -6.24 -1.76 2.38
CA MET A 84 -7.38 -1.90 3.29
C MET A 84 -7.71 -3.36 3.56
N ALA A 85 -8.40 -3.61 4.67
CA ALA A 85 -9.01 -4.91 4.92
C ALA A 85 -10.07 -5.21 3.84
N ILE A 86 -10.08 -6.43 3.33
CA ILE A 86 -10.94 -6.85 2.22
C ILE A 86 -12.44 -6.67 2.51
N GLU A 87 -12.83 -6.77 3.78
CA GLU A 87 -14.21 -6.63 4.28
C GLU A 87 -14.76 -5.21 4.09
N TRP A 88 -13.91 -4.23 3.75
CA TRP A 88 -14.31 -2.85 3.49
C TRP A 88 -14.48 -2.54 2.01
N VAL A 89 -14.22 -3.51 1.13
CA VAL A 89 -14.20 -3.36 -0.32
C VAL A 89 -15.51 -3.85 -0.91
N GLN A 90 -16.08 -3.04 -1.82
CA GLN A 90 -17.34 -3.34 -2.50
C GLN A 90 -17.17 -3.12 -4.00
N LYS A 91 -17.74 -3.99 -4.84
CA LYS A 91 -17.82 -3.68 -6.27
C LYS A 91 -18.63 -2.40 -6.48
N ILE A 92 -18.24 -1.67 -7.51
CA ILE A 92 -19.06 -0.57 -8.03
C ILE A 92 -20.18 -1.15 -8.90
N SER A 93 -21.28 -0.40 -9.06
CA SER A 93 -22.36 -0.79 -9.95
C SER A 93 -21.96 -0.71 -11.43
N ASP A 94 -22.72 -1.37 -12.30
CA ASP A 94 -22.47 -1.35 -13.74
C ASP A 94 -22.60 0.06 -14.33
N GLU A 95 -23.53 0.88 -13.84
CA GLU A 95 -23.65 2.28 -14.27
C GLU A 95 -22.37 3.07 -13.98
N LYS A 96 -21.76 2.82 -12.82
CA LYS A 96 -20.50 3.48 -12.46
C LYS A 96 -19.33 2.94 -13.29
N ARG A 97 -19.32 1.65 -13.66
CA ARG A 97 -18.33 1.10 -14.60
C ARG A 97 -18.45 1.81 -15.95
N VAL A 98 -19.65 1.97 -16.48
CA VAL A 98 -19.92 2.69 -17.74
C VAL A 98 -19.46 4.15 -17.65
N GLU A 99 -19.68 4.82 -16.53
CA GLU A 99 -19.22 6.20 -16.31
C GLU A 99 -17.69 6.31 -16.33
N ILE A 100 -16.98 5.38 -15.69
CA ILE A 100 -15.51 5.31 -15.75
C ILE A 100 -15.02 5.08 -17.19
N GLU A 101 -15.60 4.13 -17.92
CA GLU A 101 -15.23 3.88 -19.31
C GLU A 101 -15.52 5.07 -20.23
N THR A 102 -16.60 5.81 -19.96
CA THR A 102 -16.93 7.05 -20.67
C THR A 102 -15.90 8.14 -20.38
N PHE A 103 -15.55 8.32 -19.10
CA PHE A 103 -14.50 9.26 -18.68
C PHE A 103 -13.18 9.01 -19.44
N TRP A 104 -12.74 7.76 -19.55
CA TRP A 104 -11.50 7.44 -20.26
C TRP A 104 -11.53 7.73 -21.75
N LYS A 105 -12.70 7.57 -22.40
CA LYS A 105 -12.88 7.92 -23.82
C LYS A 105 -12.85 9.43 -24.03
N GLU A 106 -13.44 10.19 -23.12
CA GLU A 106 -13.49 11.65 -23.20
C GLU A 106 -12.18 12.33 -22.77
N HIS A 107 -11.39 11.67 -21.92
CA HIS A 107 -10.15 12.20 -21.33
C HIS A 107 -8.92 11.31 -21.62
N PRO A 108 -8.51 11.12 -22.89
CA PRO A 108 -7.41 10.20 -23.24
C PRO A 108 -6.05 10.56 -22.64
N LYS A 109 -5.78 11.86 -22.40
CA LYS A 109 -4.55 12.31 -21.73
C LYS A 109 -4.50 11.89 -20.26
N GLU A 110 -5.66 11.86 -19.60
CA GLU A 110 -5.76 11.41 -18.21
C GLU A 110 -5.61 9.90 -18.10
N ARG A 111 -6.17 9.17 -19.07
CA ARG A 111 -5.93 7.73 -19.23
C ARG A 111 -4.44 7.43 -19.42
N GLU A 112 -3.74 8.16 -20.29
CA GLU A 112 -2.29 7.97 -20.49
C GLU A 112 -1.50 8.22 -19.19
N LYS A 113 -1.92 9.22 -18.39
CA LYS A 113 -1.32 9.49 -17.08
C LYS A 113 -1.55 8.31 -16.12
N TYR A 114 -2.77 7.77 -16.07
CA TYR A 114 -3.09 6.59 -15.26
C TYR A 114 -2.30 5.35 -15.70
N GLU A 115 -2.20 5.08 -17.01
CA GLU A 115 -1.46 3.92 -17.52
C GLU A 115 0.05 3.98 -17.24
N LYS A 116 0.61 5.18 -17.02
CA LYS A 116 2.00 5.39 -16.59
C LYS A 116 2.20 5.22 -15.08
N PHE A 117 1.11 5.20 -14.30
CA PHE A 117 1.14 5.01 -12.87
C PHE A 117 1.28 3.52 -12.54
N VAL A 118 2.52 3.07 -12.37
CA VAL A 118 2.86 1.63 -12.22
C VAL A 118 3.24 1.23 -10.79
N VAL A 119 3.32 2.20 -9.89
CA VAL A 119 3.92 2.02 -8.56
C VAL A 119 3.18 1.00 -7.70
N GLY A 120 1.86 0.89 -7.85
CA GLY A 120 1.04 -0.06 -7.11
C GLY A 120 1.52 -1.50 -7.22
N LYS A 121 2.04 -1.89 -8.39
CA LYS A 121 2.52 -3.25 -8.67
C LYS A 121 3.91 -3.53 -8.11
N GLU A 122 4.69 -2.49 -7.83
CA GLU A 122 6.07 -2.60 -7.34
C GLU A 122 6.16 -2.54 -5.81
N LEU A 123 5.10 -2.05 -5.14
CA LEU A 123 5.03 -1.98 -3.69
C LEU A 123 5.04 -3.38 -3.07
N GLY A 124 5.87 -3.54 -2.04
CA GLY A 124 5.90 -4.69 -1.15
C GLY A 124 4.68 -4.74 -0.23
N ASN A 125 4.77 -5.53 0.82
CA ASN A 125 3.66 -5.79 1.73
C ASN A 125 3.28 -4.57 2.58
N GLU A 126 4.24 -3.73 2.92
CA GLU A 126 3.99 -2.49 3.64
C GLU A 126 4.73 -1.33 2.99
N TRP A 127 4.17 -0.12 3.13
CA TRP A 127 4.76 1.09 2.59
C TRP A 127 4.35 2.35 3.33
N TRP A 128 5.17 3.38 3.14
CA TRP A 128 4.94 4.73 3.61
C TRP A 128 5.19 5.71 2.47
N ASP A 129 4.26 6.63 2.32
CA ASP A 129 4.28 7.62 1.26
C ASP A 129 4.96 8.91 1.75
N TYR A 130 5.82 9.48 0.92
CA TYR A 130 6.62 10.65 1.25
C TYR A 130 6.65 11.67 0.11
N SER A 131 6.76 12.94 0.49
CA SER A 131 6.95 14.04 -0.45
C SER A 131 8.31 14.69 -0.24
N TRP A 132 9.26 14.35 -1.12
CA TRP A 132 10.67 14.72 -0.99
C TRP A 132 11.18 15.52 -2.18
N TYR A 133 12.08 16.46 -1.89
CA TYR A 133 12.97 17.09 -2.86
C TYR A 133 14.00 16.08 -3.39
N PRO A 134 14.57 16.29 -4.60
CA PRO A 134 15.63 15.44 -5.13
C PRO A 134 16.80 15.22 -4.17
N ASP A 135 17.23 16.25 -3.46
CA ASP A 135 18.36 16.16 -2.52
C ASP A 135 18.03 15.23 -1.33
N GLU A 136 16.80 15.29 -0.82
CA GLU A 136 16.34 14.42 0.27
C GLU A 136 16.28 12.94 -0.18
N VAL A 137 15.94 12.67 -1.45
CA VAL A 137 15.87 11.31 -1.99
C VAL A 137 17.23 10.62 -1.96
N GLU A 138 18.31 11.34 -2.31
CA GLU A 138 19.66 10.77 -2.28
C GLU A 138 20.09 10.45 -0.84
N TYR A 139 19.77 11.32 0.12
CA TYR A 139 19.97 11.02 1.54
C TYR A 139 19.25 9.73 1.96
N TRP A 140 17.98 9.58 1.59
CA TRP A 140 17.20 8.39 1.92
C TRP A 140 17.71 7.11 1.26
N LYS A 141 18.22 7.18 0.03
CA LYS A 141 18.86 6.04 -0.64
C LYS A 141 20.07 5.55 0.14
N GLU A 142 20.91 6.45 0.63
CA GLU A 142 22.07 6.08 1.45
C GLU A 142 21.65 5.48 2.79
N GLU A 143 20.62 6.03 3.44
CA GLU A 143 20.14 5.55 4.73
C GLU A 143 19.49 4.16 4.66
N ILE A 144 18.76 3.86 3.58
CA ILE A 144 18.17 2.53 3.37
C ILE A 144 19.24 1.43 3.31
N LEU A 145 20.38 1.72 2.67
CA LEU A 145 21.48 0.75 2.54
C LEU A 145 22.13 0.41 3.90
N LYS A 146 21.96 1.26 4.90
CA LYS A 146 22.46 1.04 6.28
C LYS A 146 21.50 0.20 7.12
N ASN A 147 20.27 -0.02 6.65
CA ASN A 147 19.29 -0.79 7.38
C ASN A 147 19.69 -2.28 7.43
N SER A 148 19.30 -2.96 8.51
CA SER A 148 19.47 -4.40 8.64
C SER A 148 18.80 -5.13 7.47
N LYS A 149 19.37 -6.29 7.07
CA LYS A 149 18.80 -7.11 5.99
C LYS A 149 17.44 -7.72 6.36
N LYS A 150 17.17 -7.87 7.65
CA LYS A 150 15.96 -8.47 8.21
C LYS A 150 15.60 -7.75 9.51
N PHE A 151 14.35 -7.32 9.62
CA PHE A 151 13.85 -6.50 10.73
C PHE A 151 12.38 -6.79 11.02
N THR A 152 11.93 -6.49 12.23
CA THR A 152 10.51 -6.43 12.57
C THR A 152 9.91 -5.11 12.07
N HIS A 153 8.59 -5.07 11.90
CA HIS A 153 7.86 -3.83 11.60
C HIS A 153 8.18 -2.69 12.59
N GLU A 154 8.26 -2.99 13.89
CA GLU A 154 8.56 -1.98 14.93
C GLU A 154 9.98 -1.42 14.80
N GLN A 155 10.97 -2.28 14.52
CA GLN A 155 12.35 -1.84 14.26
C GLN A 155 12.41 -0.95 13.02
N PHE A 156 11.68 -1.31 11.97
CA PHE A 156 11.61 -0.50 10.75
C PHE A 156 10.98 0.88 11.02
N LEU A 157 9.85 0.93 11.72
CA LEU A 157 9.20 2.19 12.10
C LEU A 157 10.09 3.07 12.98
N ALA A 158 10.83 2.46 13.92
CA ALA A 158 11.76 3.19 14.78
C ALA A 158 12.91 3.81 13.96
N TRP A 159 13.48 3.04 13.02
CA TRP A 159 14.47 3.54 12.06
C TRP A 159 13.88 4.68 11.21
N LEU A 160 12.71 4.46 10.61
CA LEU A 160 12.04 5.42 9.74
C LEU A 160 11.80 6.78 10.42
N ARG A 161 11.30 6.76 11.67
CA ARG A 161 11.10 7.98 12.47
C ARG A 161 12.41 8.70 12.77
N LYS A 162 13.43 7.95 13.18
CA LYS A 162 14.76 8.49 13.49
C LYS A 162 15.40 9.13 12.26
N THR A 163 15.39 8.42 11.13
CA THR A 163 15.98 8.87 9.87
C THR A 163 15.22 10.07 9.30
N ASN A 164 13.89 10.08 9.39
CA ASN A 164 13.10 11.24 8.97
C ASN A 164 13.44 12.49 9.78
N LYS A 165 13.54 12.35 11.11
CA LYS A 165 13.99 13.46 11.97
C LYS A 165 15.38 13.97 11.57
N ALA A 166 16.33 13.06 11.38
CA ALA A 166 17.69 13.41 10.98
C ALA A 166 17.74 14.08 9.59
N CYS A 167 16.92 13.64 8.63
CA CYS A 167 16.79 14.26 7.32
C CYS A 167 16.29 15.71 7.45
N CYS A 168 15.23 15.94 8.23
CA CYS A 168 14.72 17.28 8.48
C CYS A 168 15.78 18.19 9.11
N GLU A 169 16.48 17.72 10.13
CA GLU A 169 17.56 18.48 10.79
C GLU A 169 18.74 18.75 9.82
N PHE A 170 19.11 17.79 8.98
CA PHE A 170 20.21 17.93 8.02
C PHE A 170 19.93 18.99 6.94
N TYR A 171 18.66 19.25 6.64
CA TYR A 171 18.23 20.21 5.61
C TYR A 171 17.49 21.44 6.15
N GLU A 172 17.36 21.61 7.48
CA GLU A 172 16.56 22.67 8.11
C GLU A 172 16.90 24.08 7.58
N ASP A 173 18.20 24.38 7.44
CA ASP A 173 18.69 25.68 6.94
C ASP A 173 19.12 25.65 5.46
N LYS A 174 18.87 24.53 4.76
CA LYS A 174 19.32 24.37 3.38
C LYS A 174 18.22 24.77 2.40
N LYS A 175 18.59 25.59 1.42
CA LYS A 175 17.72 25.89 0.29
C LYS A 175 17.69 24.71 -0.69
N LEU A 176 16.73 23.81 -0.49
CA LEU A 176 16.47 22.67 -1.36
C LEU A 176 16.04 23.11 -2.76
N LYS A 177 16.59 22.45 -3.80
CA LYS A 177 16.29 22.76 -5.21
C LYS A 177 15.25 21.80 -5.78
N GLY A 178 14.52 22.27 -6.80
CA GLY A 178 13.54 21.47 -7.52
C GLY A 178 12.15 21.44 -6.87
N LYS A 179 11.29 20.55 -7.34
CA LYS A 179 9.95 20.33 -6.79
C LYS A 179 9.94 19.03 -5.98
N LYS A 180 9.13 19.00 -4.94
CA LYS A 180 8.83 17.75 -4.26
C LYS A 180 8.09 16.82 -5.20
N ASN A 181 8.43 15.54 -5.14
CA ASN A 181 7.66 14.50 -5.81
C ASN A 181 7.28 13.41 -4.80
N GLN A 182 6.33 12.58 -5.19
CA GLN A 182 5.88 11.46 -4.38
C GLN A 182 6.89 10.31 -4.47
N TYR A 183 7.25 9.75 -3.33
CA TYR A 183 8.04 8.54 -3.21
C TYR A 183 7.36 7.61 -2.21
N TYR A 184 7.73 6.34 -2.27
CA TYR A 184 7.30 5.34 -1.32
C TYR A 184 8.53 4.63 -0.78
N ILE A 185 8.62 4.45 0.53
CA ILE A 185 9.49 3.43 1.09
C ILE A 185 8.62 2.20 1.31
N THR A 186 9.06 1.06 0.79
CA THR A 186 8.34 -0.21 0.92
C THR A 186 9.24 -1.33 1.36
N ILE A 187 8.65 -2.32 2.04
CA ILE A 187 9.31 -3.50 2.60
C ILE A 187 8.50 -4.75 2.24
N ASP A 188 9.17 -5.89 2.15
CA ASP A 188 8.54 -7.18 1.85
C ASP A 188 8.48 -8.04 3.11
N LEU A 189 7.37 -8.76 3.28
CA LEU A 189 7.19 -9.76 4.32
C LEU A 189 8.04 -11.00 3.99
N ILE A 190 8.70 -11.58 4.99
CA ILE A 190 9.38 -12.87 4.84
C ILE A 190 8.40 -13.97 5.22
N ASP A 191 7.73 -14.55 4.22
CA ASP A 191 6.69 -15.56 4.43
C ASP A 191 7.20 -16.80 5.19
N GLU A 192 8.48 -17.16 4.99
CA GLU A 192 9.10 -18.31 5.65
C GLU A 192 9.30 -18.14 7.17
N ASP A 193 9.24 -16.91 7.67
CA ASP A 193 9.41 -16.59 9.08
C ASP A 193 8.08 -16.48 9.85
N ILE A 194 6.94 -16.68 9.17
CA ILE A 194 5.62 -16.56 9.78
C ILE A 194 5.34 -17.75 10.69
N GLU A 195 5.20 -17.48 11.98
CA GLU A 195 4.86 -18.48 12.99
C GLU A 195 4.04 -17.83 14.11
N VAL A 196 2.95 -18.49 14.53
CA VAL A 196 2.11 -18.01 15.63
C VAL A 196 2.93 -17.94 16.92
N GLY A 197 2.90 -16.78 17.58
CA GLY A 197 3.72 -16.49 18.76
C GLY A 197 5.09 -15.90 18.44
N LYS A 198 5.48 -15.79 17.17
CA LYS A 198 6.66 -15.05 16.71
C LYS A 198 6.26 -13.78 15.97
N THR A 199 7.07 -12.74 16.10
CA THR A 199 6.84 -11.48 15.37
C THR A 199 7.20 -11.69 13.90
N PRO A 200 6.30 -11.38 12.94
CA PRO A 200 6.61 -11.36 11.53
C PRO A 200 7.83 -10.50 11.20
N MET A 201 8.65 -10.99 10.27
CA MET A 201 9.89 -10.35 9.85
C MET A 201 9.76 -9.84 8.42
N PHE A 202 10.48 -8.77 8.13
CA PHE A 202 10.47 -8.06 6.86
C PHE A 202 11.89 -7.84 6.35
N HIS A 203 12.01 -7.59 5.05
CA HIS A 203 13.27 -7.32 4.37
C HIS A 203 13.11 -6.38 3.18
N ASN A 204 14.20 -6.21 2.44
CA ASN A 204 14.25 -5.51 1.14
C ASN A 204 13.63 -4.09 1.14
N PRO A 205 14.05 -3.21 2.08
CA PRO A 205 13.58 -1.83 2.08
C PRO A 205 14.04 -1.15 0.79
N ARG A 206 13.10 -0.58 0.04
CA ARG A 206 13.38 0.11 -1.23
C ARG A 206 12.58 1.39 -1.37
N ILE A 207 13.15 2.35 -2.10
CA ILE A 207 12.45 3.58 -2.51
C ILE A 207 11.90 3.40 -3.91
N LEU A 208 10.59 3.61 -4.05
CA LEU A 208 9.90 3.64 -5.33
C LEU A 208 9.48 5.08 -5.63
N PHE A 209 9.59 5.45 -6.89
CA PHE A 209 9.18 6.77 -7.35
C PHE A 209 7.71 6.77 -7.77
N GLY A 210 6.89 7.61 -7.13
CA GLY A 210 5.51 7.90 -7.46
C GLY A 210 5.37 8.62 -8.80
N LYS A 211 5.41 7.89 -9.91
CA LYS A 211 4.99 8.39 -11.24
C LYS A 211 3.53 8.15 -11.44
#